data_AF-A0A228Q4X5-F1
#
_entry.id   AF-A0A228Q4X5-F1
#
_cell.length_a   1.000
_cell.length_b   1.000
_cell.length_c   1.000
_cell.angle_alpha   90.00
_cell.angle_beta   90.00
_cell.angle_gamma   90.00
#
_symmetry.space_group_name_H-M   'P 1'
#
loop_
_entity.id
_entity.type
_entity.pdbx_description
1 polymer ?
#
loop_
_entity_poly.entity_id
_entity_poly.type
_entity_poly.pdbx_seq_one_letter_code
_entity_poly.pdbx_strand_id
1 'polypeptide(L)'
;MIYLVLKAVHLVAVVTFVGGLLLSSVAVRIANLAVHRAVRRWDRTVTSPALAIVWIAGIALVLSGHWFGAAWLSVKLALVAALSVLHGILAGTLRRMERDDLVVMPAPWLGQAAGAVIVATALVVGLAVIKPF
;
A
#
# COMPACT_ATOMS: atom_id res chain seq x y z
N MET A 1 -7.38 -13.53 22.76
CA MET A 1 -8.15 -12.35 22.31
C MET A 1 -7.29 -11.28 21.66
N ILE A 2 -6.19 -10.85 22.27
CA ILE A 2 -5.29 -9.82 21.71
C ILE A 2 -4.77 -10.13 20.29
N TYR A 3 -4.41 -11.39 20.01
CA TYR A 3 -3.93 -11.81 18.69
C TYR A 3 -4.98 -11.61 17.58
N LEU A 4 -6.25 -11.93 17.85
CA LEU A 4 -7.34 -11.78 16.88
C LEU A 4 -7.66 -10.30 16.63
N VAL A 5 -7.62 -9.48 17.68
CA VAL A 5 -7.77 -8.03 17.56
C VAL A 5 -6.65 -7.45 16.71
N LEU A 6 -5.40 -7.84 16.98
CA LEU A 6 -4.24 -7.39 16.20
C LEU A 6 -4.35 -7.81 14.72
N LYS A 7 -4.81 -9.04 14.47
CA LYS A 7 -5.07 -9.54 13.11
C LYS A 7 -6.16 -8.73 12.41
N ALA A 8 -7.24 -8.37 13.11
CA ALA A 8 -8.31 -7.53 12.57
C ALA A 8 -7.82 -6.11 12.26
N VAL A 9 -7.09 -5.48 13.19
CA VAL A 9 -6.48 -4.15 12.99
C VAL A 9 -5.55 -4.15 11.78
N HIS A 10 -4.67 -5.17 11.68
CA HIS A 10 -3.77 -5.31 10.55
C HIS A 10 -4.55 -5.47 9.23
N LEU A 11 -5.61 -6.28 9.19
CA LEU A 11 -6.42 -6.48 7.99
C LEU A 11 -7.12 -5.19 7.55
N VAL A 12 -7.73 -4.45 8.47
CA VAL A 12 -8.37 -3.16 8.18
C VAL A 12 -7.35 -2.15 7.65
N ALA A 13 -6.15 -2.11 8.25
CA ALA A 13 -5.06 -1.26 7.78
C ALA A 13 -4.60 -1.64 6.36
N VAL A 14 -4.49 -2.94 6.05
CA VAL A 14 -4.14 -3.42 4.69
C VAL A 14 -5.21 -3.00 3.68
N VAL A 15 -6.49 -3.19 3.97
CA VAL A 15 -7.58 -2.80 3.06
C VAL A 15 -7.59 -1.28 2.82
N THR A 16 -7.46 -0.50 3.89
CA THR A 16 -7.38 0.97 3.81
C THR A 16 -6.19 1.42 2.97
N PHE A 17 -5.03 0.81 3.19
CA PHE A 17 -3.81 1.09 2.44
C PHE A 17 -3.95 0.76 0.95
N VAL A 18 -4.46 -0.42 0.61
CA VAL A 18 -4.70 -0.84 -0.79
C VAL A 18 -5.68 0.11 -1.49
N GLY A 19 -6.78 0.49 -0.82
CA GLY A 19 -7.73 1.46 -1.36
C GLY A 19 -7.07 2.82 -1.65
N GLY A 20 -6.21 3.29 -0.76
CA GLY A 20 -5.44 4.52 -0.96
C GLY A 20 -4.44 4.44 -2.13
N LEU A 21 -3.75 3.31 -2.30
CA LEU A 21 -2.88 3.06 -3.45
C LEU A 21 -3.64 3.04 -4.77
N LEU A 22 -4.80 2.40 -4.82
CA LEU A 22 -5.65 2.39 -6.01
C LEU A 22 -6.13 3.80 -6.36
N LEU A 23 -6.58 4.56 -5.35
CA LEU A 23 -6.96 5.96 -5.53
C LEU A 23 -5.80 6.78 -6.12
N SER A 24 -4.61 6.69 -5.53
CA SER A 24 -3.41 7.40 -6.00
C SER A 24 -2.99 6.95 -7.41
N SER A 25 -3.12 5.66 -7.72
CA SER A 25 -2.79 5.10 -9.05
C SER A 25 -3.68 5.67 -10.15
N VAL A 26 -4.98 5.85 -9.86
CA VAL A 26 -5.91 6.49 -10.80
C VAL A 26 -5.64 8.00 -10.87
N ALA A 27 -5.45 8.65 -9.71
CA ALA A 27 -5.29 10.10 -9.61
C ALA A 27 -4.08 10.62 -10.42
N VAL A 28 -2.95 9.90 -10.40
CA VAL A 28 -1.75 10.26 -11.18
C VAL A 28 -2.03 10.40 -12.68
N ARG A 29 -3.09 9.77 -13.20
CA ARG A 29 -3.47 9.83 -14.61
C ARG A 29 -4.47 10.93 -14.94
N ILE A 30 -4.98 11.64 -13.94
CA ILE A 30 -5.98 12.69 -14.12
C ILE A 30 -5.27 14.04 -14.09
N ALA A 31 -5.28 14.77 -15.21
CA ALA A 31 -4.73 16.12 -15.27
C ALA A 31 -5.67 17.15 -14.58
N ASN A 32 -5.82 17.04 -13.25
CA ASN A 32 -6.69 17.92 -12.47
C ASN A 32 -6.09 18.23 -11.08
N LEU A 33 -5.78 19.52 -10.85
CA LEU A 33 -5.17 19.98 -9.60
C LEU A 33 -6.05 19.79 -8.37
N ALA A 34 -7.38 19.94 -8.50
CA ALA A 34 -8.29 19.74 -7.37
C ALA A 34 -8.29 18.27 -6.92
N VAL A 35 -8.26 17.34 -7.89
CA VAL A 35 -8.14 15.89 -7.62
C VAL A 35 -6.81 15.59 -6.92
N HIS A 36 -5.69 16.12 -7.41
CA HIS A 36 -4.38 15.89 -6.79
C HIS A 36 -4.31 16.38 -5.35
N ARG A 37 -4.83 17.59 -5.07
CA ARG A 37 -4.88 18.14 -3.71
C ARG A 37 -5.73 17.28 -2.78
N ALA A 38 -6.90 16.85 -3.25
CA ALA A 38 -7.80 15.99 -2.47
C ALA A 38 -7.14 14.63 -2.16
N VAL A 39 -6.54 13.98 -3.15
CA VAL A 39 -5.87 12.69 -2.98
C VAL A 39 -4.64 12.81 -2.10
N ARG A 40 -3.86 13.89 -2.20
CA ARG A 40 -2.73 14.12 -1.30
C ARG A 40 -3.14 14.36 0.14
N ARG A 41 -4.28 15.03 0.37
CA ARG A 41 -4.82 15.17 1.72
C ARG A 41 -5.23 13.81 2.28
N TRP A 42 -5.96 13.02 1.50
CA TRP A 42 -6.34 11.65 1.84
C TRP A 42 -5.12 10.76 2.12
N ASP A 43 -4.10 10.84 1.28
CA ASP A 43 -2.85 10.11 1.42
C ASP A 43 -2.20 10.34 2.79
N ARG A 44 -2.10 11.60 3.20
CA ARG A 44 -1.49 11.99 4.48
C ARG A 44 -2.33 11.62 5.69
N THR A 45 -3.65 11.70 5.59
CA THR A 45 -4.55 11.48 6.74
C THR A 45 -5.03 10.04 6.88
N VAL A 46 -5.01 9.25 5.80
CA VAL A 46 -5.58 7.90 5.76
C VAL A 46 -4.56 6.87 5.29
N THR A 47 -4.02 7.03 4.08
CA THR A 47 -3.22 5.96 3.44
C THR A 47 -1.86 5.76 4.12
N SER A 48 -1.15 6.85 4.42
CA SER A 48 0.15 6.82 5.09
C SER A 48 0.06 6.33 6.55
N PRO A 49 -0.91 6.79 7.37
CA PRO A 49 -1.16 6.19 8.68
C PRO A 49 -1.54 4.71 8.60
N ALA A 50 -2.36 4.32 7.62
CA ALA A 50 -2.70 2.91 7.41
C ALA A 50 -1.45 2.06 7.13
N LEU A 51 -0.53 2.53 6.27
CA LEU A 51 0.74 1.86 6.01
C LEU A 51 1.59 1.69 7.29
N ALA A 52 1.64 2.72 8.14
CA ALA A 52 2.33 2.63 9.42
C ALA A 52 1.72 1.53 10.30
N ILE A 53 0.39 1.46 10.39
CA ILE A 53 -0.33 0.42 11.14
C ILE A 53 -0.09 -0.97 10.51
N VAL A 54 -0.04 -1.09 9.17
CA VAL A 54 0.29 -2.35 8.48
C VAL A 54 1.63 -2.89 8.97
N TRP A 55 2.67 -2.05 9.01
CA TRP A 55 4.00 -2.46 9.47
C TRP A 55 4.04 -2.77 10.97
N ILE A 56 3.51 -1.87 11.82
CA ILE A 56 3.52 -2.06 13.27
C ILE A 56 2.75 -3.33 13.66
N ALA A 57 1.51 -3.47 13.19
CA ALA A 57 0.69 -4.64 13.50
C ALA A 57 1.22 -5.91 12.84
N GLY A 58 1.80 -5.80 11.64
CA GLY A 58 2.43 -6.92 10.94
C GLY A 58 3.61 -7.50 11.72
N ILE A 59 4.52 -6.64 12.18
CA ILE A 59 5.67 -7.05 13.01
C ILE A 59 5.19 -7.69 14.32
N ALA A 60 4.21 -7.07 14.98
CA ALA A 60 3.64 -7.62 16.21
C ALA A 60 3.00 -9.01 16.01
N LEU A 61 2.36 -9.26 14.85
CA LEU A 61 1.81 -10.57 14.51
C LEU A 61 2.89 -11.63 14.28
N VAL A 62 4.00 -11.25 13.62
CA VAL A 62 5.13 -12.16 13.39
C VAL A 62 5.77 -12.57 14.71
N LEU A 63 6.01 -11.60 15.60
CA LEU A 63 6.55 -11.83 16.94
C LEU A 63 5.62 -12.75 17.76
N SER A 64 4.31 -12.48 17.75
CA SER A 64 3.33 -13.27 18.51
C SER A 64 3.10 -14.67 17.94
N GLY A 65 3.23 -14.83 16.62
CA GLY A 65 3.00 -16.09 15.91
C GLY A 65 4.22 -17.01 15.83
N HIS A 66 5.41 -16.54 16.25
CA HIS A 66 6.68 -17.24 16.14
C HIS A 66 6.98 -17.74 14.71
N TRP A 67 6.56 -17.00 13.67
CA TRP A 67 6.73 -17.38 12.26
C TRP A 67 8.10 -17.03 11.67
N PHE A 68 9.11 -16.88 12.52
CA PHE A 68 10.48 -16.60 12.07
C PHE A 68 11.00 -17.77 11.22
N GLY A 69 11.54 -17.45 10.04
CA GLY A 69 12.06 -18.45 9.10
C GLY A 69 11.03 -19.08 8.16
N ALA A 70 9.73 -18.77 8.31
CA ALA A 70 8.72 -19.26 7.38
C ALA A 70 8.88 -18.57 6.00
N ALA A 71 9.18 -19.34 4.96
CA ALA A 71 9.49 -18.76 3.65
C ALA A 71 8.29 -18.00 3.05
N TRP A 72 7.05 -18.45 3.27
CA TRP A 72 5.86 -17.70 2.82
C TRP A 72 5.79 -16.28 3.41
N LEU A 73 6.29 -16.10 4.64
CA LEU A 73 6.30 -14.81 5.32
C LEU A 73 7.34 -13.87 4.69
N SER A 74 8.52 -14.38 4.34
CA SER A 74 9.57 -13.61 3.66
C SER A 74 9.07 -13.08 2.31
N VAL A 75 8.39 -13.92 1.52
CA VAL A 75 7.80 -13.52 0.23
C VAL A 75 6.71 -12.47 0.45
N LYS A 76 5.83 -12.67 1.45
CA LYS A 76 4.78 -11.70 1.80
C LYS A 76 5.38 -10.34 2.19
N LEU A 77 6.44 -10.32 3.00
CA LEU A 77 7.11 -9.10 3.42
C LEU A 77 7.75 -8.36 2.23
N ALA A 78 8.38 -9.08 1.31
CA ALA A 78 8.94 -8.50 0.09
C ALA A 78 7.85 -7.80 -0.75
N LEU A 79 6.69 -8.43 -0.91
CA LEU A 79 5.56 -7.85 -1.65
C LEU A 79 4.98 -6.60 -0.94
N VAL A 80 4.81 -6.64 0.37
CA VAL A 80 4.32 -5.48 1.15
C VAL A 80 5.33 -4.33 1.13
N ALA A 81 6.63 -4.63 1.17
CA ALA A 81 7.68 -3.62 0.99
C ALA A 81 7.64 -3.00 -0.42
N ALA A 82 7.47 -3.81 -1.47
CA ALA A 82 7.31 -3.31 -2.84
C ALA A 82 6.08 -2.37 -2.98
N LEU A 83 4.95 -2.73 -2.38
CA LEU A 83 3.76 -1.86 -2.33
C LEU A 83 4.02 -0.57 -1.54
N SER A 84 4.79 -0.63 -0.46
CA SER A 84 5.21 0.56 0.31
C SER A 84 6.08 1.51 -0.52
N VAL A 85 6.98 0.96 -1.33
CA VAL A 85 7.81 1.74 -2.27
C VAL A 85 6.93 2.37 -3.35
N LEU A 86 6.01 1.60 -3.95
CA LEU A 86 5.07 2.10 -4.95
C LEU A 86 4.22 3.25 -4.40
N HIS A 87 3.75 3.15 -3.16
CA HIS A 87 3.06 4.23 -2.45
C HIS A 87 3.91 5.50 -2.40
N GLY A 88 5.18 5.39 -2.00
CA GLY A 88 6.11 6.53 -1.96
C GLY A 88 6.33 7.17 -3.35
N ILE A 89 6.42 6.35 -4.40
CA ILE A 89 6.54 6.83 -5.78
C ILE A 89 5.28 7.59 -6.20
N LEU A 90 4.08 7.04 -5.98
CA LEU A 90 2.81 7.67 -6.32
C LEU A 90 2.61 8.99 -5.57
N ALA A 91 2.83 8.99 -4.25
CA ALA A 91 2.72 10.19 -3.42
C ALA A 91 3.73 11.28 -3.86
N GLY A 92 4.96 10.88 -4.20
CA GLY A 92 5.99 11.78 -4.72
C GLY A 92 5.65 12.36 -6.09
N THR A 93 5.06 11.56 -6.98
CA THR A 93 4.61 12.00 -8.32
C THR A 93 3.45 12.98 -8.20
N LEU A 94 2.41 12.68 -7.41
CA LEU A 94 1.29 13.60 -7.17
C LEU A 94 1.78 14.93 -6.59
N ARG A 95 2.75 14.90 -5.67
CA ARG A 95 3.35 16.12 -5.09
C ARG A 95 4.07 16.98 -6.12
N ARG A 96 4.79 16.36 -7.06
CA ARG A 96 5.49 17.08 -8.15
C ARG A 96 4.49 17.67 -9.14
N MET A 97 3.49 16.89 -9.55
CA MET A 97 2.44 17.36 -10.46
C MET A 97 1.63 18.53 -9.89
N GLU A 98 1.33 18.53 -8.58
CA GLU A 98 0.66 19.67 -7.93
C GLU A 98 1.56 20.90 -7.84
N ARG A 99 2.86 20.72 -7.58
CA ARG A 99 3.81 21.82 -7.43
C ARG A 99 4.07 22.55 -8.75
N ASP A 100 4.14 21.80 -9.84
CA ASP A 100 4.56 22.30 -11.15
C ASP A 100 3.35 22.51 -12.09
N ASP A 101 2.16 22.79 -11.55
CA ASP A 101 0.92 23.04 -12.30
C ASP A 101 0.64 22.03 -13.43
N LEU A 102 0.87 20.74 -13.15
CA LEU A 102 0.70 19.60 -14.07
C LEU A 102 1.65 19.57 -15.27
N VAL A 103 2.70 20.40 -15.31
CA VAL A 103 3.72 20.34 -16.37
C VAL A 103 4.50 19.02 -16.32
N VAL A 104 4.68 18.45 -15.12
CA VAL A 104 5.33 17.15 -14.95
C VAL A 104 4.40 16.02 -15.39
N MET A 105 4.81 15.30 -16.42
CA MET A 105 4.14 14.08 -16.85
C MET A 105 4.57 12.89 -16.00
N PRO A 106 3.63 12.05 -15.55
CA PRO A 106 3.95 10.85 -14.80
C PRO A 106 4.65 9.84 -15.70
N ALA A 107 5.52 9.02 -15.11
CA ALA A 107 6.23 7.98 -15.84
C ALA A 107 5.22 7.00 -16.49
N PRO A 108 5.40 6.58 -17.76
CA PRO A 108 4.40 5.78 -18.48
C PRO A 108 4.02 4.47 -17.79
N TRP A 109 4.97 3.84 -17.09
CA TRP A 109 4.74 2.59 -16.35
C TRP A 109 3.76 2.74 -15.17
N LEU A 110 3.55 3.96 -14.65
CA LEU A 110 2.54 4.23 -13.62
C LEU A 110 1.12 3.99 -14.14
N GLY A 111 0.92 3.92 -15.46
CA GLY A 111 -0.34 3.47 -16.05
C GLY A 111 -0.75 2.05 -15.62
N GLN A 112 0.21 1.22 -15.23
CA GLN A 112 -0.02 -0.16 -14.76
C GLN A 112 -0.04 -0.28 -13.24
N ALA A 113 0.12 0.82 -12.48
CA ALA A 113 0.24 0.78 -11.02
C ALA A 113 -0.99 0.15 -10.36
N ALA A 114 -2.21 0.48 -10.80
CA ALA A 114 -3.42 -0.13 -10.25
C ALA A 114 -3.46 -1.65 -10.44
N GLY A 115 -3.06 -2.13 -11.62
CA GLY A 115 -2.96 -3.58 -11.90
C GLY A 115 -1.92 -4.25 -11.01
N ALA A 116 -0.74 -3.63 -10.86
CA ALA A 116 0.31 -4.13 -9.97
C ALA A 116 -0.17 -4.21 -8.51
N VAL A 117 -0.93 -3.20 -8.03
CA VAL A 117 -1.51 -3.20 -6.69
C VAL A 117 -2.47 -4.37 -6.50
N ILE A 118 -3.37 -4.61 -7.46
CA ILE A 118 -4.34 -5.72 -7.40
C ILE A 118 -3.62 -7.07 -7.36
N VAL A 119 -2.67 -7.29 -8.28
CA VAL A 119 -1.92 -8.56 -8.36
C VAL A 119 -1.11 -8.79 -7.09
N ALA A 120 -0.34 -7.80 -6.64
CA ALA A 120 0.46 -7.93 -5.42
C ALA A 120 -0.42 -8.18 -4.18
N THR A 121 -1.58 -7.51 -4.09
CA THR A 121 -2.55 -7.73 -2.99
C THR A 121 -3.10 -9.15 -3.03
N ALA A 122 -3.49 -9.66 -4.20
CA ALA A 122 -3.98 -11.02 -4.37
C ALA A 122 -2.93 -12.05 -3.95
N LEU A 123 -1.67 -11.85 -4.33
CA LEU A 123 -0.55 -12.71 -3.91
C LEU A 123 -0.33 -12.65 -2.39
N VAL A 124 -0.35 -11.46 -1.79
CA VAL A 124 -0.22 -11.29 -0.33
C VAL A 124 -1.34 -12.01 0.44
N VAL A 125 -2.59 -11.90 -0.04
CA VAL A 125 -3.74 -12.59 0.56
C VAL A 125 -3.60 -14.11 0.37
N GLY A 126 -3.26 -14.56 -0.84
CA GLY A 126 -3.04 -15.97 -1.14
C GLY A 126 -1.98 -16.60 -0.25
N LEU A 127 -0.83 -15.95 -0.09
CA LEU A 127 0.24 -16.39 0.82
C LEU A 127 -0.24 -16.46 2.27
N ALA A 128 -1.04 -15.49 2.72
CA ALA A 128 -1.55 -15.45 4.09
C ALA A 128 -2.60 -16.54 4.39
N VAL A 129 -3.39 -16.93 3.39
CA VAL A 129 -4.46 -17.95 3.53
C VAL A 129 -3.92 -19.36 3.33
N ILE A 130 -3.18 -19.57 2.23
CA ILE A 130 -2.77 -20.91 1.79
C ILE A 130 -1.53 -21.40 2.55
N LYS A 131 -0.62 -20.48 2.93
CA LYS A 131 0.67 -20.78 3.58
C LYS A 131 1.38 -21.99 2.94
N PRO A 132 1.68 -21.93 1.63
CA PRO A 132 2.00 -23.12 0.84
C PRO A 132 3.36 -23.80 1.17
N PHE A 133 4.24 -23.14 1.93
CA PHE A 133 5.58 -23.64 2.27
C PHE A 133 6.13 -22.95 3.52
#